data_AF-A0A378AJ74-F1
#
_entry.id   AF-A0A378AJ74-F1
#
_cell.length_a   1.000
_cell.length_b   1.000
_cell.length_c   1.000
_cell.angle_alpha   90.00
_cell.angle_beta   90.00
_cell.angle_gamma   90.00
#
_symmetry.space_group_name_H-M   'P 1'
#
loop_
_entity.id
_entity.type
_entity.pdbx_description
1 polymer ?
#
loop_
_entity_poly.entity_id
_entity_poly.type
_entity_poly.pdbx_seq_one_letter_code
_entity_poly.pdbx_strand_id
1 'polypeptide(L)'
;MDFGIVIDPGPAADLQCEVVLAEPFLLLCREDHPFASLTEVPWQALQDERLILQDYASGSRPLIDAALSRLAIRANIVQEIGHPATLFPMVESGIGISVLPALALPLPQGSHLTV
;
A
#
# COMPACT_ATOMS: atom_id res chain seq x y z
N MET A 1 10.52 22.96 14.26
CA MET A 1 10.66 22.11 13.07
C MET A 1 10.93 23.05 11.92
N ASP A 2 12.06 22.92 11.23
CA ASP A 2 12.45 23.84 10.14
C ASP A 2 12.01 23.32 8.76
N PHE A 3 11.81 22.01 8.63
CA PHE A 3 11.25 21.35 7.45
C PHE A 3 10.55 20.04 7.86
N GLY A 4 9.75 19.47 6.95
CA GLY A 4 9.09 18.17 7.14
C GLY A 4 9.01 17.41 5.82
N ILE A 5 8.97 16.08 5.91
CA ILE A 5 8.73 15.18 4.76
C ILE A 5 7.34 14.61 4.92
N VAL A 6 6.54 14.76 3.88
CA VAL A 6 5.11 14.44 3.88
C VAL A 6 4.73 13.77 2.57
N ILE A 7 3.75 12.87 2.64
CA ILE A 7 3.19 12.21 1.47
C ILE A 7 1.97 13.02 1.03
N ASP A 8 2.00 13.50 -0.22
CA ASP A 8 0.93 14.28 -0.87
C ASP A 8 0.21 15.26 0.08
N PRO A 9 0.88 16.34 0.54
CA PRO A 9 0.33 17.24 1.55
C PRO A 9 -0.90 18.05 1.10
N GLY A 10 -1.32 17.89 -0.16
CA GLY A 10 -2.32 18.76 -0.77
C GLY A 10 -1.88 20.23 -0.81
N PRO A 11 -2.83 21.16 -1.01
CA PRO A 11 -2.54 22.59 -0.99
C PRO A 11 -2.17 23.07 0.43
N ALA A 12 -0.94 23.54 0.62
CA ALA A 12 -0.50 24.19 1.85
C ALA A 12 -0.23 25.67 1.61
N ALA A 13 -1.12 26.55 2.09
CA ALA A 13 -1.04 28.00 1.81
C ALA A 13 0.16 28.69 2.50
N ASP A 14 0.61 28.15 3.64
CA ASP A 14 1.66 28.73 4.47
C ASP A 14 2.99 27.97 4.39
N LEU A 15 3.11 26.99 3.48
CA LEU A 15 4.31 26.17 3.32
C LEU A 15 4.82 26.19 1.87
N GLN A 16 6.14 26.20 1.71
CA GLN A 16 6.77 25.88 0.44
C GLN A 16 6.95 24.36 0.36
N CYS A 17 6.42 23.75 -0.70
CA CYS A 17 6.53 22.33 -0.95
C CYS A 17 7.33 22.07 -2.23
N GLU A 18 8.25 21.12 -2.17
CA GLU A 18 9.02 20.63 -3.31
C GLU A 18 8.91 19.11 -3.36
N VAL A 19 8.73 18.55 -4.56
CA VAL A 19 8.72 17.10 -4.75
C VAL A 19 10.15 16.59 -4.69
N VAL A 20 10.46 15.80 -3.66
CA VAL A 20 11.80 15.21 -3.48
C VAL A 20 11.91 13.79 -4.04
N LEU A 21 10.80 13.06 -4.10
CA LEU A 21 10.75 11.67 -4.55
C LEU A 21 9.34 11.34 -5.06
N ALA A 22 9.28 10.55 -6.13
CA ALA A 22 8.08 9.85 -6.55
C ALA A 22 8.37 8.35 -6.56
N GLU A 23 7.45 7.56 -6.00
CA GLU A 23 7.56 6.11 -5.91
C GLU A 23 6.24 5.44 -6.30
N PRO A 24 6.28 4.21 -6.82
CA PRO A 24 5.07 3.46 -7.13
C PRO A 24 4.48 2.81 -5.88
N PHE A 25 3.20 2.47 -5.99
CA PHE A 25 2.59 1.44 -5.14
C PHE A 25 2.84 0.06 -5.73
N LEU A 26 3.13 -0.90 -4.86
CA LEU A 26 3.36 -2.31 -5.18
C LEU A 26 2.28 -3.17 -4.53
N LEU A 27 1.98 -4.32 -5.15
CA LEU A 27 1.05 -5.30 -4.60
C LEU A 27 1.82 -6.39 -3.83
N LEU A 28 1.69 -6.40 -2.52
CA LEU A 28 2.24 -7.45 -1.69
C LEU A 28 1.27 -8.64 -1.60
N CYS A 29 1.74 -9.83 -1.96
CA CYS A 29 1.00 -11.08 -1.81
C CYS A 29 1.93 -12.25 -1.48
N ARG A 30 1.36 -13.42 -1.23
CA ARG A 30 2.14 -14.66 -1.09
C ARG A 30 2.60 -15.16 -2.46
N GLU A 31 3.71 -15.89 -2.51
CA GLU A 31 4.25 -16.49 -3.74
C GLU A 31 3.27 -17.46 -4.43
N ASP A 32 2.32 -18.05 -3.69
CA ASP A 32 1.28 -18.94 -4.22
C ASP A 32 -0.01 -18.22 -4.61
N HIS A 33 -0.07 -16.89 -4.46
CA HIS A 33 -1.20 -16.09 -4.91
C HIS A 33 -1.20 -15.96 -6.45
N PRO A 34 -2.35 -15.99 -7.15
CA PRO A 34 -2.39 -15.85 -8.61
C PRO A 34 -1.64 -14.61 -9.14
N PHE A 35 -1.69 -13.49 -8.41
CA PHE A 35 -0.98 -12.26 -8.78
C PHE A 35 0.54 -12.37 -8.71
N ALA A 36 1.11 -13.31 -7.96
CA ALA A 36 2.56 -13.54 -7.93
C ALA A 36 3.13 -13.94 -9.29
N SER A 37 2.29 -14.45 -10.20
CA SER A 37 2.69 -14.81 -11.57
C SER A 37 2.68 -13.63 -12.55
N LEU A 38 2.18 -12.46 -12.13
CA LEU A 38 2.02 -11.29 -12.98
C LEU A 38 3.18 -10.32 -12.78
N THR A 39 3.68 -9.74 -13.87
CA THR A 39 4.69 -8.67 -13.80
C THR A 39 4.09 -7.33 -13.36
N GLU A 40 2.82 -7.10 -13.68
CA GLU A 40 2.06 -5.92 -13.29
C GLU A 40 0.63 -6.33 -12.94
N VAL A 41 0.10 -5.78 -11.85
CA VAL A 41 -1.27 -6.04 -11.42
C VAL A 41 -2.11 -4.78 -11.67
N PRO A 42 -3.08 -4.81 -12.60
CA PRO A 42 -3.93 -3.65 -12.81
C PRO A 42 -4.80 -3.45 -11.57
N TRP A 43 -5.07 -2.20 -11.21
CA TRP A 43 -5.93 -1.86 -10.07
C TRP A 43 -7.29 -2.58 -10.10
N GLN A 44 -7.88 -2.77 -11.28
CA GLN A 44 -9.14 -3.49 -11.44
C GLN A 44 -9.08 -4.95 -10.98
N ALA A 45 -7.90 -5.58 -10.94
CA ALA A 45 -7.75 -6.93 -10.41
C ALA A 45 -7.98 -6.99 -8.90
N LEU A 46 -7.91 -5.87 -8.18
CA LEU A 46 -8.21 -5.80 -6.75
C LEU A 46 -9.72 -5.85 -6.45
N GLN A 47 -10.55 -5.94 -7.48
CA GLN A 47 -12.00 -6.06 -7.33
C GLN A 47 -12.34 -7.34 -6.54
N ASP A 48 -13.07 -7.16 -5.44
CA ASP A 48 -13.50 -8.22 -4.52
C ASP A 48 -12.37 -8.98 -3.79
N GLU A 49 -11.11 -8.54 -3.95
CA GLU A 49 -9.97 -9.07 -3.21
C GLU A 49 -9.99 -8.66 -1.74
N ARG A 50 -9.45 -9.54 -0.89
CA ARG A 50 -9.29 -9.28 0.55
C ARG A 50 -8.02 -8.45 0.75
N LEU A 51 -8.19 -7.16 1.09
CA LEU A 51 -7.08 -6.26 1.35
C LEU A 51 -6.82 -6.09 2.85
N ILE A 52 -5.53 -6.08 3.19
CA ILE A 52 -5.01 -5.63 4.47
C ILE A 52 -4.32 -4.30 4.20
N LEU A 53 -4.77 -3.22 4.82
CA LEU A 53 -4.18 -1.90 4.61
C LEU A 53 -3.71 -1.31 5.94
N GLN A 54 -2.72 -0.43 5.87
CA GLN A 54 -2.43 0.42 7.02
C GLN A 54 -3.61 1.36 7.29
N ASP A 55 -3.78 1.73 8.56
CA ASP A 55 -4.77 2.72 8.97
C ASP A 55 -4.43 4.12 8.45
N TYR A 56 -5.31 5.08 8.76
CA TYR A 56 -5.19 6.45 8.29
C TYR A 56 -4.06 7.27 8.94
N ALA A 57 -3.31 6.71 9.90
CA ALA A 57 -2.05 7.31 10.33
C ALA A 57 -0.95 7.14 9.27
N SER A 58 -1.12 6.20 8.33
CA SER A 58 -0.25 6.09 7.16
C SER A 58 -0.58 7.16 6.12
N GLY A 59 0.44 7.88 5.65
CA GLY A 59 0.30 8.83 4.54
C GLY A 59 -0.08 8.18 3.20
N SER A 60 0.11 6.86 3.05
CA SER A 60 -0.30 6.14 1.83
C SER A 60 -1.78 5.80 1.78
N ARG A 61 -2.45 5.65 2.94
CA ARG A 61 -3.84 5.17 3.00
C ARG A 61 -4.81 6.08 2.22
N PRO A 62 -4.79 7.42 2.39
CA PRO A 62 -5.65 8.30 1.60
C PRO A 62 -5.45 8.19 0.08
N LEU A 63 -4.20 7.95 -0.36
CA LEU A 63 -3.87 7.80 -1.78
C LEU A 63 -4.42 6.48 -2.35
N ILE A 64 -4.33 5.39 -1.58
CA ILE A 64 -4.90 4.09 -1.96
C ILE A 64 -6.42 4.19 -2.05
N ASP A 65 -7.06 4.80 -1.04
CA ASP A 65 -8.52 4.98 -1.02
C ASP A 65 -8.99 5.85 -2.21
N ALA A 66 -8.26 6.93 -2.52
CA ALA A 66 -8.55 7.78 -3.68
C ALA A 66 -8.42 7.00 -5.00
N ALA A 67 -7.41 6.13 -5.15
CA ALA A 67 -7.24 5.29 -6.33
C ALA A 67 -8.40 4.28 -6.47
N LEU A 68 -8.75 3.57 -5.39
CA LEU A 68 -9.87 2.62 -5.38
C LEU A 68 -11.20 3.32 -5.73
N SER A 69 -11.48 4.47 -5.11
CA SER A 69 -12.69 5.25 -5.36
C SER A 69 -12.74 5.76 -6.79
N ARG A 70 -11.66 6.36 -7.30
CA ARG A 70 -11.61 6.92 -8.67
C ARG A 70 -11.84 5.86 -9.73
N LEU A 71 -11.40 4.63 -9.47
CA LEU A 71 -11.52 3.50 -10.38
C LEU A 71 -12.76 2.64 -10.12
N ALA A 72 -13.63 3.05 -9.17
CA ALA A 72 -14.84 2.33 -8.76
C ALA A 72 -14.59 0.87 -8.35
N ILE A 73 -13.44 0.61 -7.70
CA ILE A 73 -13.06 -0.73 -7.24
C ILE A 73 -13.65 -0.96 -5.86
N ARG A 74 -14.41 -2.04 -5.69
CA ARG A 74 -14.86 -2.48 -4.37
C ARG A 74 -13.81 -3.44 -3.81
N ALA A 75 -12.90 -2.89 -3.01
CA ALA A 75 -11.98 -3.68 -2.23
C ALA A 75 -12.64 -4.14 -0.92
N ASN A 76 -12.40 -5.39 -0.52
CA ASN A 76 -12.83 -5.88 0.78
C ASN A 76 -11.70 -5.66 1.79
N ILE A 77 -11.72 -4.54 2.51
CA ILE A 77 -10.73 -4.25 3.55
C ILE A 77 -11.03 -5.14 4.76
N VAL A 78 -10.32 -6.26 4.86
CA VAL A 78 -10.54 -7.27 5.92
C VAL A 78 -9.76 -6.96 7.20
N GLN A 79 -8.79 -6.06 7.12
CA GLN A 79 -8.04 -5.59 8.27
C GLN A 79 -7.42 -4.22 8.03
N GLU A 80 -7.45 -3.39 9.07
CA GLU A 80 -6.69 -2.15 9.15
C GLU A 80 -5.61 -2.28 10.23
N ILE A 81 -4.37 -1.91 9.91
CA ILE A 81 -3.22 -2.06 10.82
C ILE A 81 -2.58 -0.71 11.16
N GLY A 82 -2.29 -0.48 12.43
CA GLY A 82 -1.62 0.76 12.86
C GLY A 82 -0.11 0.75 12.70
N HIS A 83 0.53 -0.43 12.73
CA HIS A 83 1.99 -0.52 12.67
C HIS A 83 2.46 -1.25 11.41
N PRO A 84 3.35 -0.66 10.57
CA PRO A 84 3.78 -1.28 9.31
C PRO A 84 4.37 -2.69 9.49
N ALA A 85 5.05 -2.95 10.61
CA ALA A 85 5.68 -4.24 10.85
C ALA A 85 4.69 -5.42 10.97
N THR A 86 3.41 -5.15 11.23
CA THR A 86 2.38 -6.20 11.27
C THR A 86 1.85 -6.58 9.89
N LEU A 87 2.19 -5.82 8.83
CA LEU A 87 1.67 -6.06 7.49
C LEU A 87 2.14 -7.40 6.92
N PHE A 88 3.46 -7.59 6.88
CA PHE A 88 4.07 -8.76 6.25
C PHE A 88 3.60 -10.08 6.87
N PRO A 89 3.61 -10.26 8.21
CA PRO A 89 3.14 -11.51 8.81
C PRO A 89 1.65 -11.80 8.54
N MET A 90 0.82 -10.75 8.42
CA MET A 90 -0.60 -10.93 8.15
C MET A 90 -0.86 -11.37 6.70
N VAL A 91 -0.16 -10.79 5.73
CA VAL A 91 -0.23 -11.25 4.33
C VAL A 91 0.34 -12.67 4.21
N GLU A 92 1.47 -12.94 4.87
CA GLU A 92 2.12 -14.26 4.85
C GLU A 92 1.23 -15.36 5.45
N SER A 93 0.44 -15.03 6.48
CA SER A 93 -0.55 -15.95 7.05
C SER A 93 -1.80 -16.18 6.19
N GLY A 94 -1.92 -15.49 5.04
CA GLY A 94 -3.02 -15.66 4.09
C GLY A 94 -4.32 -14.96 4.47
N ILE A 95 -4.26 -13.93 5.34
CA ILE A 95 -5.45 -13.14 5.71
C ILE A 95 -5.96 -12.31 4.52
N GLY A 96 -5.06 -11.89 3.62
CA GLY A 96 -5.34 -11.08 2.44
C GLY A 96 -4.05 -10.64 1.76
N ILE A 97 -4.17 -9.80 0.74
CA ILE A 97 -3.06 -9.13 0.04
C ILE A 97 -3.00 -7.66 0.47
N SER A 98 -1.95 -6.93 0.10
CA SER A 98 -1.81 -5.51 0.45
C SER A 98 -1.30 -4.68 -0.72
N VAL A 99 -1.54 -3.37 -0.64
CA VAL A 99 -0.87 -2.36 -1.46
C VAL A 99 0.05 -1.54 -0.55
N LEU A 100 1.32 -1.36 -0.93
CA LEU A 100 2.31 -0.65 -0.13
C LEU A 100 3.24 0.23 -1.00
N PRO A 101 3.83 1.30 -0.46
CA PRO A 101 4.85 2.08 -1.16
C PRO A 101 6.13 1.26 -1.33
N ALA A 102 6.84 1.43 -2.46
CA ALA A 102 8.08 0.72 -2.73
C ALA A 102 9.17 0.94 -1.66
N LEU A 103 9.16 2.09 -0.98
CA LEU A 103 10.04 2.38 0.15
C LEU A 103 9.83 1.49 1.39
N ALA A 104 8.73 0.73 1.47
CA ALA A 104 8.54 -0.25 2.54
C ALA A 104 9.37 -1.54 2.35
N LEU A 105 10.05 -1.69 1.21
CA LEU A 105 10.98 -2.79 0.92
C LEU A 105 12.34 -2.58 1.63
N PRO A 106 13.13 -3.64 1.87
CA PRO A 106 12.97 -5.02 1.39
C PRO A 106 11.92 -5.85 2.15
N LEU A 107 11.48 -6.94 1.54
CA LEU A 107 10.68 -7.96 2.22
C LEU A 107 11.48 -8.62 3.35
N PRO A 108 10.81 -9.11 4.42
CA PRO A 108 11.47 -9.85 5.48
C PRO A 108 12.22 -11.06 4.92
N GLN A 109 13.46 -11.25 5.39
CA GLN A 109 14.30 -12.36 4.94
C GLN A 109 13.64 -13.71 5.28
N GLY A 110 13.57 -14.60 4.28
CA GLY A 110 12.98 -15.94 4.44
C GLY A 110 11.45 -15.96 4.40
N SER A 111 10.79 -14.85 4.08
CA SER A 111 9.35 -14.82 3.85
C SER A 111 8.95 -15.45 2.52
N HIS A 112 7.72 -15.96 2.45
CA HIS A 112 7.09 -16.46 1.22
C HIS A 112 6.22 -15.39 0.54
N LEU A 113 6.74 -14.17 0.51
CA LEU A 113 6.06 -12.99 0.00
C LEU A 113 6.72 -12.51 -1.29
N THR A 114 5.91 -11.92 -2.15
CA THR A 114 6.37 -11.22 -3.34
C THR A 114 5.61 -9.91 -3.52
N VAL A 115 6.24 -9.00 -4.27
CA VAL A 115 5.65 -7.76 -4.78
C VAL A 115 5.61 -7.74 -6.30
#